data_AF-A0A9Q3D9U3-F1
#
_entry.id   AF-A0A9Q3D9U3-F1
#
_cell.length_a   1.000
_cell.length_b   1.000
_cell.length_c   1.000
_cell.angle_alpha   90.00
_cell.angle_beta   90.00
_cell.angle_gamma   90.00
#
_symmetry.space_group_name_H-M   'P 1'
#
loop_
_entity.id
_entity.type
_entity.pdbx_description
1 polymer ?
#
loop_
_entity_poly.entity_id
_entity_poly.type
_entity_poly.pdbx_seq_one_letter_code
_entity_poly.pdbx_strand_id
1 'polypeptide(L)'
;MPKDTENKNLCKHTKDSLTLLLKQAKGMAYIHVTARNITVCIENAQHPLIIDSGAHYSIVARTYPDDHFPNLETPILSTKPKNFKSASGKTTSSGTIIKEIIIPHRKGNIGLNPEFVVLEDAHIQGFLLGTNYQRMYGIVIYNRKTGILLLVQTRKKKFT
;
A
#
# COMPACT_ATOMS: atom_id res chain seq x y z
N MET A 1 26.51 22.73 11.67
CA MET A 1 25.86 21.39 11.68
C MET A 1 24.76 21.40 12.74
N PRO A 2 23.47 21.33 12.39
CA PRO A 2 22.41 20.94 13.32
C PRO A 2 22.10 19.45 13.08
N LYS A 3 22.47 18.58 14.02
CA LYS A 3 21.62 18.03 15.10
C LYS A 3 20.37 17.32 14.56
N ASP A 4 20.48 16.01 14.58
CA ASP A 4 19.45 15.00 14.42
C ASP A 4 18.14 15.38 15.13
N THR A 5 17.20 15.92 14.37
CA THR A 5 15.79 15.88 14.74
C THR A 5 15.23 14.58 14.16
N GLU A 6 15.39 13.49 14.90
CA GLU A 6 14.61 12.27 14.71
C GLU A 6 13.13 12.66 14.68
N ASN A 7 12.53 12.50 13.51
CA ASN A 7 11.13 12.76 13.24
C ASN A 7 10.27 11.71 13.97
N LYS A 8 10.09 11.91 15.27
CA LYS A 8 9.29 11.06 16.17
C LYS A 8 7.80 11.30 15.92
N ASN A 9 7.28 10.75 14.83
CA ASN A 9 5.86 10.36 14.68
C ASN A 9 5.68 9.37 13.51
N LEU A 10 6.61 8.43 13.36
CA LEU A 10 6.42 7.27 12.52
C LEU A 10 5.34 6.41 13.21
N CYS A 11 4.11 6.44 12.71
CA CYS A 11 3.02 5.49 12.98
C CYS A 11 3.43 4.36 13.94
N LYS A 12 3.10 4.52 15.23
CA LYS A 12 3.51 3.57 16.28
C LYS A 12 3.18 2.15 15.84
N HIS A 13 4.12 1.22 16.05
CA HIS A 13 3.95 -0.20 15.77
C HIS A 13 2.56 -0.65 16.24
N THR A 14 1.66 -0.93 15.31
CA THR A 14 0.36 -1.50 15.64
C THR A 14 0.60 -2.92 16.15
N LYS A 15 -0.06 -3.26 17.27
CA LYS A 15 0.13 -4.53 18.00
C LYS A 15 -0.17 -5.78 17.15
N ASP A 16 -0.82 -5.61 16.00
CA ASP A 16 -1.36 -6.67 15.15
C ASP A 16 -0.36 -7.38 14.25
N SER A 17 0.93 -7.07 14.34
CA SER A 17 1.95 -7.90 13.72
C SER A 17 2.15 -9.20 14.53
N LEU A 18 1.19 -10.13 14.43
CA LEU A 18 1.25 -11.43 15.10
C LEU A 18 2.40 -12.26 14.53
N THR A 19 3.26 -12.69 15.45
CA THR A 19 4.45 -13.50 15.23
C THR A 19 4.11 -14.81 14.53
N LEU A 20 4.80 -15.15 13.45
CA LEU A 20 4.83 -16.52 12.94
C LEU A 20 6.20 -17.15 13.22
N LEU A 21 6.14 -18.30 13.90
CA LEU A 21 7.19 -19.25 14.29
C LEU A 21 7.99 -19.87 13.12
N LEU A 22 7.86 -19.35 11.90
CA LEU A 22 8.61 -19.83 10.75
C LEU A 22 9.94 -19.08 10.67
N LYS A 23 11.04 -19.82 10.56
CA LYS A 23 12.39 -19.29 10.36
C LYS A 23 12.36 -18.35 9.15
N GLN A 24 12.34 -17.04 9.41
CA GLN A 24 12.20 -16.03 8.36
C GLN A 24 13.38 -16.14 7.40
N ALA A 25 13.11 -16.33 6.11
CA ALA A 25 14.15 -16.29 5.10
C ALA A 25 14.81 -14.91 5.10
N LYS A 26 16.15 -14.87 4.99
CA LYS A 26 16.90 -13.62 4.97
C LYS A 26 16.42 -12.75 3.80
N GLY A 27 16.03 -11.50 4.09
CA GLY A 27 15.52 -10.57 3.08
C GLY A 27 14.02 -10.65 2.80
N MET A 28 13.25 -11.35 3.64
CA MET A 28 11.79 -11.42 3.56
C MET A 28 11.16 -10.92 4.85
N ALA A 29 10.12 -10.10 4.73
CA ALA A 29 9.24 -9.73 5.82
C ALA A 29 7.94 -10.54 5.75
N TYR A 30 7.47 -10.98 6.92
CA TYR A 30 6.31 -11.84 7.08
C TYR A 30 5.28 -11.07 7.89
N ILE A 31 4.15 -10.72 7.27
CA ILE A 31 3.09 -9.96 7.91
C ILE A 31 1.85 -10.84 7.96
N HIS A 32 1.41 -11.18 9.16
CA HIS A 32 0.13 -11.87 9.34
C HIS A 32 -0.98 -10.84 9.49
N VAL A 33 -2.04 -11.00 8.70
CA VAL A 33 -3.21 -10.11 8.72
C VAL A 33 -4.48 -10.93 8.71
N THR A 34 -5.50 -10.49 9.43
CA THR A 34 -6.79 -11.21 9.56
C THR A 34 -7.69 -11.01 8.34
N ALA A 35 -7.44 -9.98 7.54
CA ALA A 35 -8.16 -9.65 6.32
C ALA A 35 -7.21 -9.07 5.25
N ARG A 36 -7.67 -9.00 3.99
CA ARG A 36 -6.91 -8.35 2.89
C ARG A 36 -6.80 -6.83 3.04
N ASN A 37 -7.56 -6.27 3.98
CA ASN A 37 -7.52 -4.87 4.36
C ASN A 37 -6.52 -4.74 5.51
N ILE A 38 -5.40 -4.10 5.23
CA ILE A 38 -4.34 -3.85 6.20
C ILE A 38 -4.30 -2.36 6.51
N THR A 39 -3.77 -2.00 7.67
CA THR A 39 -3.48 -0.58 7.97
C THR A 39 -2.05 -0.29 7.59
N VAL A 40 -1.87 0.76 6.79
CA VAL A 40 -0.56 1.29 6.39
C VAL A 40 -0.45 2.76 6.77
N CYS A 41 0.74 3.30 6.66
CA CYS A 41 1.01 4.69 6.99
C CYS A 41 1.46 5.48 5.77
N ILE A 42 0.82 6.61 5.55
CA ILE A 42 1.08 7.56 4.47
C ILE A 42 1.09 8.94 5.11
N GLU A 43 2.14 9.73 4.89
CA GLU A 43 2.27 11.08 5.48
C GLU A 43 2.02 11.13 7.00
N ASN A 44 2.49 10.10 7.72
CA ASN A 44 2.33 9.91 9.17
C ASN A 44 0.88 9.66 9.67
N ALA A 45 -0.08 9.50 8.76
CA ALA A 45 -1.45 9.10 9.07
C ALA A 45 -1.70 7.63 8.71
N GLN A 46 -2.62 6.99 9.43
CA GLN A 46 -3.03 5.61 9.16
C GLN A 46 -4.11 5.59 8.07
N HIS A 47 -3.94 4.71 7.08
CA HIS A 47 -4.91 4.50 6.02
C HIS A 47 -5.12 3.00 5.76
N PRO A 48 -6.34 2.59 5.37
CA PRO A 48 -6.60 1.25 4.89
C PRO A 48 -5.96 1.04 3.51
N LEU A 49 -5.32 -0.12 3.34
CA LEU A 49 -4.81 -0.64 2.09
C LEU A 49 -5.39 -2.03 1.85
N ILE A 50 -6.07 -2.20 0.72
CA ILE A 50 -6.56 -3.48 0.23
C ILE A 50 -5.50 -4.10 -0.65
N ILE A 51 -5.08 -5.33 -0.37
CA ILE A 51 -4.20 -6.08 -1.25
C ILE A 51 -5.04 -7.01 -2.12
N ASP A 52 -5.14 -6.69 -3.41
CA ASP A 52 -6.05 -7.39 -4.33
C ASP A 52 -5.32 -8.02 -5.51
N SER A 53 -5.28 -9.36 -5.53
CA SER A 53 -4.71 -10.14 -6.63
C SER A 53 -5.58 -10.15 -7.89
N GLY A 54 -6.85 -9.72 -7.80
CA GLY A 54 -7.77 -9.59 -8.93
C GLY A 54 -7.63 -8.26 -9.68
N ALA A 55 -7.03 -7.24 -9.05
CA ALA A 55 -6.80 -5.95 -9.69
C ALA A 55 -5.44 -5.93 -10.40
N HIS A 56 -5.42 -5.56 -11.68
CA HIS A 56 -4.15 -5.38 -12.39
C HIS A 56 -3.41 -4.14 -11.89
N TYR A 57 -4.14 -3.03 -11.76
CA TYR A 57 -3.60 -1.73 -11.36
C TYR A 57 -3.85 -1.46 -9.89
N SER A 58 -2.94 -0.72 -9.28
CA SER A 58 -3.19 -0.10 -7.98
C SER A 58 -4.02 1.16 -8.18
N ILE A 59 -5.07 1.32 -7.38
CA ILE A 59 -6.10 2.33 -7.58
C ILE A 59 -6.50 2.99 -6.25
N VAL A 60 -7.15 4.13 -6.36
CA VAL A 60 -7.81 4.84 -5.26
C VAL A 60 -9.07 5.53 -5.81
N ALA A 61 -10.14 5.58 -5.04
CA ALA A 61 -11.32 6.36 -5.41
C ALA A 61 -11.03 7.86 -5.25
N ARG A 62 -11.49 8.70 -6.19
CA ARG A 62 -11.27 10.17 -6.20
C ARG A 62 -11.64 10.83 -4.87
N THR A 63 -12.76 10.43 -4.28
CA THR A 63 -13.22 10.98 -3.00
C THR A 63 -12.23 10.77 -1.85
N TYR A 64 -11.47 9.68 -1.87
CA TYR A 64 -10.62 9.33 -0.74
C TYR A 64 -9.39 10.25 -0.60
N PRO A 65 -8.59 10.54 -1.65
CA PRO A 65 -7.54 11.54 -1.54
C PRO A 65 -8.05 12.95 -1.29
N ASP A 66 -9.21 13.32 -1.84
CA ASP A 66 -9.79 14.65 -1.63
C ASP A 66 -10.08 14.90 -0.14
N ASP A 67 -10.57 13.87 0.58
CA ASP A 67 -10.85 13.93 2.01
C ASP A 67 -9.59 13.92 2.90
N HIS A 68 -8.52 13.26 2.45
CA HIS A 68 -7.36 12.95 3.30
C HIS A 68 -6.08 13.71 2.95
N PHE A 69 -5.97 14.24 1.74
CA PHE A 69 -4.81 14.97 1.25
C PHE A 69 -5.28 16.25 0.54
N PRO A 70 -5.79 17.24 1.31
CA PRO A 70 -6.25 18.49 0.73
C PRO A 70 -5.07 19.14 -0.02
N ASN A 71 -5.35 19.66 -1.22
CA ASN A 71 -4.35 20.20 -2.17
C ASN A 71 -3.55 19.16 -2.96
N LEU A 72 -3.95 17.88 -2.97
CA LEU A 72 -3.32 16.90 -3.84
C LEU A 72 -3.66 17.17 -5.31
N GLU A 73 -2.68 17.65 -6.06
CA GLU A 73 -2.80 17.71 -7.51
C GLU A 73 -2.66 16.30 -8.10
N THR A 74 -3.62 15.91 -8.94
CA THR A 74 -3.55 14.65 -9.68
C THR A 74 -3.01 14.92 -11.07
N PRO A 75 -1.72 14.65 -11.35
CA PRO A 75 -1.19 14.77 -12.69
C PRO A 75 -1.99 13.87 -13.65
N ILE A 76 -2.38 14.46 -14.77
CA ILE A 76 -3.03 13.76 -15.87
C ILE A 76 -1.97 12.92 -16.58
N LEU A 77 -2.21 11.62 -16.76
CA LEU A 77 -1.33 10.77 -17.56
C LEU A 77 -1.91 10.49 -18.95
N SER A 78 -1.06 10.59 -19.96
CA SER A 78 -1.34 10.19 -21.34
C SER A 78 -1.22 8.68 -21.58
N THR A 79 -0.58 7.93 -20.67
CA THR A 79 -0.16 6.53 -20.88
C THR A 79 -1.03 5.48 -20.20
N LYS A 80 -1.95 5.88 -19.31
CA LYS A 80 -2.86 4.95 -18.63
C LYS A 80 -4.22 4.89 -19.31
N PRO A 81 -4.94 3.76 -19.21
CA PRO A 81 -6.28 3.66 -19.76
C PRO A 81 -7.18 4.75 -19.20
N LYS A 82 -7.89 5.48 -20.06
CA LYS A 82 -8.93 6.42 -19.63
C LYS A 82 -10.13 5.70 -19.01
N ASN A 83 -10.38 4.45 -19.44
CA ASN A 83 -11.49 3.63 -19.00
C ASN A 83 -10.97 2.33 -18.39
N PHE A 84 -11.43 2.01 -17.19
CA PHE A 84 -11.17 0.77 -16.49
C PHE A 84 -12.43 -0.09 -16.47
N LYS A 85 -12.26 -1.40 -16.65
CA LYS A 85 -13.30 -2.39 -16.37
C LYS A 85 -13.06 -2.93 -14.96
N SER A 86 -14.07 -2.81 -14.13
CA SER A 86 -14.13 -3.37 -12.79
C SER A 86 -15.30 -4.37 -12.71
N ALA A 87 -15.35 -5.15 -11.64
CA ALA A 87 -16.50 -6.02 -11.37
C ALA A 87 -17.81 -5.23 -11.23
N SER A 88 -17.74 -3.98 -10.79
CA SER A 88 -18.88 -3.07 -10.60
C SER A 88 -19.20 -2.22 -11.84
N GLY A 89 -18.53 -2.45 -12.98
CA GLY A 89 -18.80 -1.75 -14.23
C GLY A 89 -17.60 -0.98 -14.77
N LYS A 90 -17.87 -0.01 -15.64
CA LYS A 90 -16.85 0.86 -16.22
C LYS A 90 -16.64 2.07 -15.31
N THR A 91 -15.38 2.43 -15.10
CA THR A 91 -15.00 3.62 -14.34
C THR A 91 -13.95 4.39 -15.10
N THR A 92 -13.96 5.71 -14.97
CA THR A 92 -13.02 6.60 -15.64
C THR A 92 -11.87 6.95 -14.71
N SER A 93 -10.69 7.13 -15.29
CA SER A 93 -9.53 7.65 -14.57
C SER A 93 -9.34 9.13 -14.87
N SER A 94 -8.85 9.85 -13.86
CA SER A 94 -8.58 11.28 -13.92
C SER A 94 -7.10 11.63 -13.76
N GLY A 95 -6.29 10.67 -13.31
CA GLY A 95 -4.85 10.84 -13.17
C GLY A 95 -4.23 9.76 -12.32
N THR A 96 -3.00 10.02 -11.88
CA THR A 96 -2.32 9.20 -10.89
C THR A 96 -1.79 10.02 -9.73
N ILE A 97 -1.59 9.34 -8.60
CA ILE A 97 -0.89 9.89 -7.46
C ILE A 97 0.17 8.90 -7.00
N ILE A 98 1.32 9.39 -6.57
CA ILE A 98 2.36 8.57 -5.95
C ILE A 98 2.32 8.84 -4.46
N LYS A 99 2.19 7.78 -3.66
CA LYS A 99 2.22 7.88 -2.20
C LYS A 99 3.22 6.87 -1.65
N GLU A 100 4.09 7.32 -0.75
CA GLU A 100 4.91 6.39 0.03
C GLU A 100 4.01 5.69 1.05
N ILE A 101 3.96 4.37 0.93
CA ILE A 101 3.25 3.49 1.84
C ILE A 101 4.27 2.83 2.76
N ILE A 102 4.10 3.06 4.05
CA ILE A 102 4.89 2.41 5.09
C ILE A 102 4.03 1.34 5.73
N ILE A 103 4.43 0.08 5.59
CA ILE A 103 3.83 -1.04 6.32
C ILE A 103 4.62 -1.22 7.63
N PRO A 104 4.01 -0.96 8.80
CA PRO A 104 4.69 -1.13 10.08
C PRO A 104 5.06 -2.61 10.30
N HIS A 105 6.30 -2.89 10.68
CA HIS A 105 6.73 -4.26 10.96
C HIS A 105 7.79 -4.28 12.09
N ARG A 106 7.73 -5.30 12.96
CA ARG A 106 8.51 -5.34 14.22
C ARG A 106 10.03 -5.32 14.02
N LYS A 107 10.54 -5.76 12.87
CA LYS A 107 11.98 -5.79 12.55
C LYS A 107 12.45 -4.62 11.69
N GLY A 108 11.62 -3.58 11.60
CA GLY A 108 11.80 -2.47 10.67
C GLY A 108 10.66 -2.40 9.67
N ASN A 109 10.33 -1.18 9.26
CA ASN A 109 9.20 -0.90 8.41
C ASN A 109 9.50 -1.21 6.94
N ILE A 110 8.45 -1.46 6.18
CA ILE A 110 8.54 -1.73 4.75
C ILE A 110 7.98 -0.53 4.00
N GLY A 111 8.85 0.19 3.29
CA GLY A 111 8.46 1.30 2.43
C GLY A 111 8.19 0.83 0.99
N LEU A 112 7.02 1.17 0.47
CA LEU A 112 6.62 0.98 -0.93
C LEU A 112 6.31 2.36 -1.51
N ASN A 113 6.65 2.60 -2.78
CA ASN A 113 6.27 3.82 -3.49
C ASN A 113 5.41 3.48 -4.72
N PRO A 114 4.17 3.01 -4.51
CA PRO A 114 3.24 2.75 -5.61
C PRO A 114 2.65 4.02 -6.20
N GLU A 115 2.36 3.94 -7.49
CA GLU A 115 1.50 4.87 -8.21
C GLU A 115 0.08 4.32 -8.24
N PHE A 116 -0.86 5.11 -7.73
CA PHE A 116 -2.29 4.81 -7.74
C PHE A 116 -2.97 5.52 -8.88
N VAL A 117 -3.79 4.79 -9.63
CA VAL A 117 -4.75 5.41 -10.55
C VAL A 117 -5.92 5.96 -9.75
N VAL A 118 -6.23 7.23 -9.95
CA VAL A 118 -7.40 7.86 -9.35
C VAL A 118 -8.60 7.57 -10.25
N LEU A 119 -9.61 6.93 -9.68
CA LEU A 119 -10.85 6.56 -10.36
C LEU A 119 -12.00 7.43 -9.85
N GLU A 120 -12.73 8.06 -10.76
CA GLU A 120 -13.80 9.02 -10.42
C GLU A 120 -14.99 8.32 -9.73
N ASP A 121 -15.45 7.19 -10.30
CA ASP A 121 -16.69 6.53 -9.87
C ASP A 121 -16.45 5.26 -9.04
N ALA A 122 -15.30 5.14 -8.38
CA ALA A 122 -14.97 3.96 -7.59
C ALA A 122 -15.52 4.07 -6.15
N HIS A 123 -16.05 2.96 -5.62
CA HIS A 123 -16.54 2.86 -4.24
C HIS A 123 -15.55 2.10 -3.35
N ILE A 124 -14.35 2.65 -3.17
CA ILE A 124 -13.30 2.05 -2.34
C ILE A 124 -12.96 3.02 -1.20
N GLN A 125 -13.04 2.54 0.04
CA GLN A 125 -12.62 3.28 1.23
C GLN A 125 -11.15 2.96 1.53
N GLY A 126 -10.24 3.68 0.87
CA GLY A 126 -8.81 3.49 1.03
C GLY A 126 -8.07 3.29 -0.29
N PHE A 127 -6.86 2.79 -0.16
CA PHE A 127 -6.02 2.44 -1.29
C PHE A 127 -6.18 0.97 -1.66
N LEU A 128 -6.03 0.63 -2.94
CA LEU A 128 -5.95 -0.75 -3.40
C LEU A 128 -4.61 -0.98 -4.09
N LEU A 129 -3.86 -1.98 -3.62
CA LEU A 129 -2.61 -2.42 -4.21
C LEU A 129 -2.87 -3.61 -5.15
N GLY A 130 -2.81 -3.34 -6.45
CA GLY A 130 -2.96 -4.33 -7.50
C GLY A 130 -1.70 -5.15 -7.77
N THR A 131 -1.85 -6.13 -8.67
CA THR A 131 -0.79 -7.08 -9.03
C THR A 131 0.43 -6.43 -9.70
N ASN A 132 0.27 -5.27 -10.34
CA ASN A 132 1.39 -4.51 -10.90
C ASN A 132 2.48 -4.21 -9.85
N TYR A 133 2.07 -3.75 -8.66
CA TYR A 133 3.01 -3.46 -7.58
C TYR A 133 3.28 -4.66 -6.67
N GLN A 134 2.34 -5.60 -6.53
CA GLN A 134 2.64 -6.85 -5.83
C GLN A 134 3.82 -7.58 -6.48
N ARG A 135 3.83 -7.70 -7.82
CA ARG A 135 4.94 -8.32 -8.55
C ARG A 135 6.23 -7.51 -8.42
N MET A 136 6.15 -6.18 -8.56
CA MET A 136 7.32 -5.30 -8.47
C MET A 136 8.04 -5.39 -7.12
N TYR A 137 7.27 -5.48 -6.03
CA TYR A 137 7.79 -5.54 -4.66
C TYR A 137 7.93 -6.97 -4.10
N GLY A 138 7.68 -8.00 -4.91
CA GLY A 138 7.75 -9.39 -4.47
C GLY A 138 6.77 -9.70 -3.34
N ILE A 139 5.57 -9.12 -3.39
CA ILE A 139 4.49 -9.37 -2.42
C ILE A 139 3.77 -10.66 -2.82
N VAL A 140 3.77 -11.63 -1.93
CA VAL A 140 3.05 -12.90 -2.10
C VAL A 140 2.03 -13.06 -0.99
N ILE A 141 0.80 -13.38 -1.37
CA ILE A 141 -0.35 -13.53 -0.47
C ILE A 141 -0.62 -15.02 -0.29
N TYR A 142 -0.51 -15.52 0.95
CA TYR A 142 -0.89 -16.89 1.30
C TYR A 142 -2.13 -16.88 2.19
N ASN A 143 -3.23 -17.45 1.70
CA ASN A 143 -4.42 -17.67 2.53
C ASN A 143 -4.17 -18.87 3.46
N ARG A 144 -4.42 -18.68 4.75
CA ARG A 144 -4.35 -19.71 5.80
C ARG A 144 -5.71 -19.83 6.47
N LYS A 145 -5.95 -20.94 7.17
CA LYS A 145 -7.20 -21.15 7.94
C LYS A 145 -7.45 -20.04 8.97
N THR A 146 -6.39 -19.44 9.50
CA THR A 146 -6.45 -18.44 10.58
C THR A 146 -6.20 -17.00 10.11
N GLY A 147 -6.11 -16.75 8.80
CA GLY A 147 -5.86 -15.42 8.25
C GLY A 147 -4.99 -15.46 6.99
N ILE A 148 -4.29 -14.35 6.72
CA ILE A 148 -3.48 -14.16 5.52
C ILE A 148 -2.03 -13.91 5.94
N LEU A 149 -1.10 -14.57 5.27
CA LEU A 149 0.33 -14.30 5.41
C LEU A 149 0.81 -13.57 4.16
N LEU A 150 1.27 -12.34 4.35
CA LEU A 150 1.93 -11.54 3.33
C LEU A 150 3.44 -11.74 3.46
N LEU A 151 4.06 -12.22 2.39
CA LEU A 151 5.50 -12.19 2.23
C LEU A 151 5.87 -10.98 1.41
N VAL A 152 6.75 -10.14 1.91
CA VAL A 152 7.24 -8.97 1.17
C VAL A 152 8.76 -9.05 1.08
N GLN A 153 9.28 -8.94 -0.14
CA GLN A 153 10.72 -8.93 -0.34
C GLN A 153 11.29 -7.60 0.18
N THR A 154 12.05 -7.66 1.28
CA THR A 154 12.74 -6.49 1.81
C THR A 154 13.98 -6.26 0.96
N ARG A 155 13.88 -5.39 -0.05
CA ARG A 155 15.08 -4.87 -0.69
C ARG A 155 15.79 -3.99 0.34
N LYS A 156 17.07 -4.27 0.61
CA LYS A 156 17.92 -3.32 1.33
C LYS A 156 18.06 -2.07 0.44
N LYS A 157 17.15 -1.10 0.57
CA LYS A 157 17.51 0.27 0.18
C LYS A 157 18.59 0.70 1.17
N LYS A 158 19.86 0.67 0.73
CA LYS A 158 20.91 1.46 1.38
C LYS A 158 20.48 2.92 1.18
N PHE A 159 19.95 3.55 2.22
CA PHE A 159 20.01 4.99 2.30
C PHE A 159 21.51 5.29 2.45
N THR A 160 22.09 5.82 1.37
CA THR A 160 23.49 6.29 1.33
C THR A 160 23.41 7.80 1.25
#